data_AF-A0A9P8ZSR1-F1
#
_entry.id   AF-A0A9P8ZSR1-F1
#
_cell.length_a   1.000
_cell.length_b   1.000
_cell.length_c   1.000
_cell.angle_alpha   90.00
_cell.angle_beta   90.00
_cell.angle_gamma   90.00
#
_symmetry.space_group_name_H-M   'P 1'
#
loop_
_entity.id
_entity.type
_entity.pdbx_description
1 polymer ?
#
loop_
_entity_poly.entity_id
_entity_poly.type
_entity_poly.pdbx_seq_one_letter_code
_entity_poly.pdbx_strand_id
1 'polypeptide(L)'
;MSTDFVVFYAHSAKLLAMSSNAFCGLLPVAYDPAQHELGLVLPVIFLMDDSSVLNVVLHVIYGMNPARFQPTFDTLRSATTSLIDTYGVPAKVAFASPSPLFGAIDVYAHLRPLQVYALAGHYSLEQLAINASRYLHSISLGTISDIDSEFIGGLFMKRLMFMHLGRTHRLRSLSIPPDAHPHTDTCGKAEQKSVHRAWVLATAYNHLNAKPDTSSTTIQASLAPLLTQLWCPDCRRALQTRIATLLTDWAAVKKTI
;
A
#
# COMPACT_ATOMS: atom_id res chain seq x y z
N MET A 1 11.42 11.29 30.56
CA MET A 1 10.36 12.30 30.65
C MET A 1 10.14 12.88 29.28
N SER A 2 8.88 12.98 28.86
CA SER A 2 8.47 13.56 27.58
C SER A 2 8.52 15.09 27.60
N THR A 3 8.31 15.71 26.45
CA THR A 3 8.22 17.18 26.32
C THR A 3 7.02 17.79 27.05
N ASP A 4 5.94 17.04 27.21
CA ASP A 4 4.75 17.39 28.00
C ASP A 4 4.84 16.94 29.47
N PHE A 5 6.07 16.72 29.96
CA PHE A 5 6.39 16.43 31.37
C PHE A 5 5.78 15.12 31.92
N VAL A 6 5.42 14.17 31.05
CA VAL A 6 4.97 12.85 31.46
C VAL A 6 6.17 11.95 31.73
N VAL A 7 6.17 11.29 32.89
CA VAL A 7 7.23 10.39 33.32
C VAL A 7 6.85 8.95 33.00
N PHE A 8 7.74 8.26 32.29
CA PHE A 8 7.63 6.83 32.00
C PHE A 8 8.75 6.10 32.71
N TYR A 9 8.43 4.95 33.29
CA TYR A 9 9.41 4.05 33.90
C TYR A 9 9.76 2.94 32.92
N ALA A 10 11.06 2.73 32.68
CA ALA A 10 11.55 1.71 31.77
C ALA A 10 12.86 1.09 32.25
N HIS A 11 13.10 -0.16 31.85
CA HIS A 11 14.30 -0.92 32.12
C HIS A 11 15.38 -0.59 31.08
N SER A 12 16.50 -0.03 31.52
CA SER A 12 17.65 0.30 30.65
C SER A 12 18.13 -0.91 29.84
N ALA A 13 18.23 -2.08 30.47
CA ALA A 13 18.62 -3.32 29.81
C ALA A 13 17.72 -3.68 28.62
N LYS A 14 16.40 -3.42 28.72
CA LYS A 14 15.44 -3.72 27.65
C LYS A 14 15.52 -2.70 26.51
N LEU A 15 15.73 -1.43 26.84
CA LEU A 15 15.95 -0.36 25.85
C LEU A 15 17.26 -0.61 25.07
N LEU A 16 18.34 -0.95 25.76
CA LEU A 16 19.64 -1.26 25.16
C LEU A 16 19.61 -2.54 24.30
N ALA A 17 18.86 -3.57 24.73
CA ALA A 17 18.72 -4.80 23.95
C ALA A 17 18.06 -4.59 22.58
N MET A 18 17.22 -3.56 22.43
CA MET A 18 16.48 -3.27 21.21
C MET A 18 17.14 -2.20 20.33
N SER A 19 18.03 -1.39 20.90
CA SER A 19 18.65 -0.23 20.24
C SER A 19 20.09 -0.53 19.81
N SER A 20 20.44 -0.15 18.59
CA SER A 20 21.82 -0.22 18.08
C SER A 20 22.64 1.03 18.37
N ASN A 21 22.05 2.10 18.93
CA ASN A 21 22.73 3.37 19.21
C ASN A 21 22.67 3.78 20.69
N ALA A 22 22.51 2.81 21.59
CA ALA A 22 22.36 3.03 23.03
C ALA A 22 21.22 4.02 23.37
N PHE A 23 20.11 3.94 22.61
CA PHE A 23 18.94 4.81 22.73
C PHE A 23 19.33 6.29 22.57
N CYS A 24 19.96 6.62 21.43
CA CYS A 24 20.56 7.92 21.13
C CYS A 24 21.72 8.31 22.07
N GLY A 25 22.45 7.33 22.62
CA GLY A 25 23.51 7.56 23.60
C GLY A 25 23.03 8.11 24.94
N LEU A 26 21.70 8.13 25.17
CA LEU A 26 21.12 8.72 26.36
C LEU A 26 21.19 7.79 27.58
N LEU A 27 21.41 6.49 27.36
CA LEU A 27 21.52 5.51 28.43
C LEU A 27 22.98 5.35 28.86
N PRO A 28 23.31 5.53 30.16
CA PRO A 28 24.67 5.37 30.66
C PRO A 28 25.15 3.92 30.50
N VAL A 29 26.41 3.76 30.05
CA VAL A 29 27.06 2.45 29.81
C VAL A 29 27.43 1.74 31.12
N ALA A 30 27.57 2.48 32.23
CA ALA A 30 27.99 1.94 33.51
C ALA A 30 26.94 2.23 34.58
N TYR A 31 26.31 1.15 35.07
CA TYR A 31 25.56 1.15 36.31
C TYR A 31 26.57 1.14 37.47
N ASP A 32 26.59 2.18 38.30
CA ASP A 32 27.35 2.16 39.57
C ASP A 32 26.44 1.58 40.67
N PRO A 33 26.65 0.32 41.10
CA PRO A 33 25.84 -0.31 42.13
C PRO A 33 25.89 0.42 43.48
N ALA A 34 26.93 1.22 43.75
CA ALA A 34 27.05 1.98 44.99
C ALA A 34 26.02 3.11 45.13
N GLN A 35 25.51 3.65 44.01
CA GLN A 35 24.47 4.68 44.02
C GLN A 35 23.07 4.10 44.31
N HIS A 36 22.88 2.79 44.09
CA HIS A 36 21.61 2.12 44.31
C HIS A 36 21.37 1.78 45.79
N GLU A 37 22.43 1.52 46.55
CA GLU A 37 22.36 1.23 48.00
C GLU A 37 21.88 2.44 48.84
N LEU A 38 21.95 3.66 48.29
CA LEU A 38 21.45 4.89 48.90
C LEU A 38 19.97 5.19 48.60
N GLY A 39 19.29 4.40 47.77
CA GLY A 39 17.84 4.46 47.56
C GLY A 39 17.28 5.78 47.01
N LEU A 40 18.12 6.67 46.47
CA LEU A 40 17.72 8.04 46.13
C LEU A 40 18.07 8.35 44.68
N VAL A 41 17.01 8.43 43.86
CA VAL A 41 16.92 8.97 42.49
C VAL A 41 17.24 7.97 41.37
N LEU A 42 16.18 7.45 40.74
CA LEU A 42 16.26 6.84 39.41
C LEU A 42 16.72 7.91 38.40
N PRO A 43 17.67 7.61 37.49
CA PRO A 43 18.12 8.56 36.50
C PRO A 43 16.95 8.97 35.58
N VAL A 44 16.70 10.27 35.48
CA VAL A 44 15.65 10.83 34.61
C VAL A 44 16.29 11.38 33.34
N ILE A 45 15.89 10.84 32.20
CA ILE A 45 16.32 11.31 30.87
C ILE A 45 15.20 12.13 30.26
N PHE A 46 15.54 13.27 29.67
CA PHE A 46 14.61 14.10 28.90
C PHE A 46 14.63 13.68 27.43
N LEU A 47 13.45 13.46 26.85
CA LEU A 47 13.27 13.04 25.47
C LEU A 47 12.53 14.12 24.69
N MET A 48 12.85 14.25 23.39
CA MET A 48 12.26 15.26 22.51
C MET A 48 10.86 14.88 22.00
N ASP A 49 10.44 13.65 22.23
CA ASP A 49 9.10 13.16 21.87
C ASP A 49 8.06 13.51 22.93
N ASP A 50 6.82 13.73 22.50
CA ASP A 50 5.66 13.86 23.38
C ASP A 50 5.25 12.51 23.99
N SER A 51 4.40 12.56 25.03
CA SER A 51 3.95 11.36 25.74
C SER A 51 3.22 10.36 24.86
N SER A 52 2.48 10.81 23.83
CA SER A 52 1.72 9.91 22.96
C SER A 52 2.65 9.09 22.06
N VAL A 53 3.70 9.73 21.54
CA VAL A 53 4.75 9.09 20.74
C VAL A 53 5.53 8.12 21.62
N LEU A 54 6.03 8.57 22.77
CA LEU A 54 6.80 7.72 23.70
C LEU A 54 6.00 6.53 24.22
N ASN A 55 4.71 6.70 24.43
CA ASN A 55 3.84 5.60 24.82
C ASN A 55 3.88 4.50 23.75
N VAL A 56 3.73 4.84 22.46
CA VAL A 56 3.85 3.88 21.36
C VAL A 56 5.24 3.25 21.31
N VAL A 57 6.31 4.07 21.38
CA VAL A 57 7.71 3.60 21.36
C VAL A 57 7.95 2.53 22.45
N LEU A 58 7.56 2.83 23.68
CA LEU A 58 7.73 1.92 24.81
C LEU A 58 6.87 0.66 24.67
N HIS A 59 5.63 0.78 24.20
CA HIS A 59 4.81 -0.41 23.95
C HIS A 59 5.46 -1.35 22.93
N VAL A 60 6.03 -0.80 21.85
CA VAL A 60 6.75 -1.60 20.84
C VAL A 60 7.98 -2.28 21.44
N ILE A 61 8.82 -1.55 22.18
CA ILE A 61 10.02 -2.11 22.84
C ILE A 61 9.63 -3.22 23.84
N TYR A 62 8.49 -3.09 24.49
CA TYR A 62 8.02 -4.07 25.46
C TYR A 62 7.28 -5.26 24.86
N GLY A 63 7.03 -5.27 23.54
CA GLY A 63 6.22 -6.28 22.86
C GLY A 63 4.72 -6.17 23.16
N MET A 64 4.26 -4.99 23.55
CA MET A 64 2.87 -4.69 23.87
C MET A 64 2.16 -4.05 22.69
N ASN A 65 0.83 -4.19 22.64
CA ASN A 65 0.02 -3.62 21.56
C ASN A 65 -0.39 -2.17 21.85
N PRO A 66 0.09 -1.17 21.05
CA PRO A 66 -0.27 0.23 21.26
C PRO A 66 -1.71 0.55 20.85
N ALA A 67 -2.41 -0.33 20.11
CA ALA A 67 -3.75 -0.09 19.59
C ALA A 67 -4.80 0.19 20.68
N ARG A 68 -4.58 -0.27 21.92
CA ARG A 68 -5.47 0.01 23.06
C ARG A 68 -5.64 1.49 23.35
N PHE A 69 -4.65 2.30 22.99
CA PHE A 69 -4.65 3.76 23.19
C PHE A 69 -5.15 4.53 21.96
N GLN A 70 -5.60 3.82 20.92
CA GLN A 70 -6.10 4.39 19.67
C GLN A 70 -5.21 5.52 19.13
N PRO A 71 -3.89 5.29 18.98
CA PRO A 71 -2.97 6.32 18.51
C PRO A 71 -3.36 6.76 17.10
N THR A 72 -3.26 8.07 16.83
CA THR A 72 -3.49 8.59 15.48
C THR A 72 -2.42 8.09 14.51
N PHE A 73 -2.70 8.12 13.21
CA PHE A 73 -1.70 7.78 12.20
C PHE A 73 -0.45 8.68 12.32
N ASP A 74 -0.62 9.96 12.61
CA ASP A 74 0.49 10.90 12.77
C ASP A 74 1.36 10.53 13.98
N THR A 75 0.75 10.12 15.10
CA THR A 75 1.47 9.58 16.27
C THR A 75 2.22 8.29 15.92
N LEU A 76 1.60 7.36 15.20
CA LEU A 76 2.24 6.10 14.78
C LEU A 76 3.43 6.34 13.83
N ARG A 77 3.29 7.30 12.90
CA ARG A 77 4.35 7.73 12.00
C ARG A 77 5.52 8.33 12.79
N SER A 78 5.25 9.31 13.66
CA SER A 78 6.29 9.93 14.50
C SER A 78 6.97 8.90 15.40
N ALA A 79 6.22 7.98 16.01
CA ALA A 79 6.80 6.90 16.82
C ALA A 79 7.68 5.95 16.00
N THR A 80 7.31 5.66 14.76
CA THR A 80 8.14 4.83 13.86
C THR A 80 9.45 5.54 13.53
N THR A 81 9.39 6.83 13.21
CA THR A 81 10.56 7.67 12.95
C THR A 81 11.45 7.79 14.18
N SER A 82 10.90 8.09 15.36
CA SER A 82 11.69 8.17 16.59
C SER A 82 12.29 6.81 16.97
N LEU A 83 11.58 5.70 16.80
CA LEU A 83 12.13 4.35 17.02
C LEU A 83 13.37 4.09 16.16
N ILE A 84 13.26 4.32 14.84
CA ILE A 84 14.28 3.91 13.88
C ILE A 84 15.42 4.92 13.82
N ASP A 85 15.11 6.20 13.63
CA ASP A 85 16.09 7.24 13.33
C ASP A 85 16.72 7.83 14.59
N THR A 86 15.92 8.04 15.64
CA THR A 86 16.40 8.63 16.90
C THR A 86 16.94 7.55 17.84
N TYR A 87 16.16 6.52 18.15
CA TYR A 87 16.49 5.50 19.13
C TYR A 87 17.21 4.28 18.57
N GLY A 88 17.51 4.27 17.26
CA GLY A 88 18.33 3.25 16.62
C GLY A 88 17.75 1.84 16.73
N VAL A 89 16.43 1.69 16.79
CA VAL A 89 15.78 0.38 16.76
C VAL A 89 15.67 -0.03 15.29
N PRO A 90 16.32 -1.12 14.84
CA PRO A 90 16.26 -1.50 13.43
C PRO A 90 14.81 -1.76 12.99
N ALA A 91 14.42 -1.28 11.81
CA ALA A 91 13.06 -1.46 11.29
C ALA A 91 12.62 -2.94 11.27
N LYS A 92 13.54 -3.85 10.93
CA LYS A 92 13.29 -5.30 10.95
C LYS A 92 12.92 -5.84 12.34
N VAL A 93 13.42 -5.22 13.41
CA VAL A 93 13.14 -5.58 14.79
C VAL A 93 11.83 -4.95 15.25
N ALA A 94 11.60 -3.67 14.96
CA ALA A 94 10.35 -2.97 15.30
C ALA A 94 9.11 -3.59 14.62
N PHE A 95 9.30 -4.11 13.39
CA PHE A 95 8.26 -4.76 12.59
C PHE A 95 8.36 -6.30 12.58
N ALA A 96 9.11 -6.91 13.50
CA ALA A 96 9.22 -8.37 13.59
C ALA A 96 7.87 -9.01 13.98
N SER A 97 7.54 -10.15 13.36
CA SER A 97 6.26 -10.83 13.60
C SER A 97 6.23 -11.57 14.95
N PRO A 98 5.13 -11.49 15.74
CA PRO A 98 3.97 -10.62 15.53
C PRO A 98 4.31 -9.16 15.86
N SER A 99 4.04 -8.23 14.93
CA SER A 99 4.32 -6.80 15.14
C SER A 99 3.03 -6.05 15.48
N PRO A 100 2.86 -5.58 16.73
CA PRO A 100 1.71 -4.77 17.09
C PRO A 100 1.73 -3.41 16.39
N LEU A 101 2.92 -2.89 16.07
CA LEU A 101 3.09 -1.64 15.30
C LEU A 101 2.61 -1.80 13.86
N PHE A 102 2.95 -2.93 13.22
CA PHE A 102 2.43 -3.28 11.89
C PHE A 102 0.91 -3.26 11.88
N GLY A 103 0.28 -3.99 12.81
CA GLY A 103 -1.18 -4.07 12.89
C GLY A 103 -1.84 -2.71 13.14
N ALA A 104 -1.26 -1.88 14.01
CA ALA A 104 -1.77 -0.54 14.28
C ALA A 104 -1.72 0.37 13.06
N ILE A 105 -0.66 0.29 12.25
CA ILE A 105 -0.51 1.11 11.03
C ILE A 105 -1.38 0.57 9.89
N ASP A 106 -1.48 -0.76 9.73
CA ASP A 106 -2.24 -1.40 8.63
C ASP A 106 -3.73 -1.05 8.66
N VAL A 107 -4.30 -0.77 9.84
CA VAL A 107 -5.68 -0.26 9.98
C VAL A 107 -5.89 1.04 9.18
N TYR A 108 -4.86 1.89 9.06
CA TYR A 108 -4.93 3.14 8.31
C TYR A 108 -4.70 2.96 6.80
N ALA A 109 -4.34 1.77 6.32
CA ALA A 109 -4.02 1.53 4.91
C ALA A 109 -5.16 1.92 3.96
N HIS A 110 -6.42 1.83 4.38
CA HIS A 110 -7.57 2.22 3.56
C HIS A 110 -7.91 3.73 3.67
N LEU A 111 -7.68 4.35 4.83
CA LEU A 111 -8.01 5.76 5.08
C LEU A 111 -6.94 6.71 4.54
N ARG A 112 -5.67 6.33 4.67
CA ARG A 112 -4.51 7.15 4.30
C ARG A 112 -3.49 6.34 3.48
N PRO A 113 -3.90 5.75 2.34
CA PRO A 113 -3.10 4.76 1.62
C PRO A 113 -1.75 5.29 1.15
N LEU A 114 -1.69 6.53 0.65
CA LEU A 114 -0.45 7.12 0.15
C LEU A 114 0.56 7.32 1.28
N GLN A 115 0.10 7.78 2.44
CA GLN A 115 0.97 8.07 3.59
C GLN A 115 1.49 6.77 4.22
N VAL A 116 0.65 5.74 4.32
CA VAL A 116 1.05 4.41 4.78
C VAL A 116 2.05 3.78 3.80
N TYR A 117 1.79 3.90 2.49
CA TYR A 117 2.72 3.43 1.46
C TYR A 117 4.06 4.16 1.48
N ALA A 118 4.04 5.47 1.73
CA ALA A 118 5.24 6.28 1.82
C ALA A 118 6.09 5.92 3.03
N LEU A 119 5.47 5.76 4.20
CA LEU A 119 6.15 5.25 5.40
C LEU A 119 6.74 3.85 5.16
N ALA A 120 5.97 2.97 4.50
CA ALA A 120 6.43 1.64 4.16
C ALA A 120 7.61 1.66 3.18
N GLY A 121 7.58 2.54 2.18
CA GLY A 121 8.65 2.69 1.21
C GLY A 121 9.94 3.21 1.84
N HIS A 122 9.82 4.25 2.67
CA HIS A 122 10.92 4.90 3.37
C HIS A 122 11.74 3.90 4.20
N TYR A 123 11.06 3.08 5.01
CA TYR A 123 11.70 2.09 5.88
C TYR A 123 11.78 0.68 5.24
N SER A 124 11.51 0.55 3.94
CA SER A 124 11.55 -0.73 3.19
C SER A 124 10.68 -1.86 3.79
N LEU A 125 9.49 -1.52 4.28
CA LEU A 125 8.50 -2.41 4.88
C LEU A 125 7.60 -3.05 3.81
N GLU A 126 8.08 -4.12 3.18
CA GLU A 126 7.46 -4.70 1.98
C GLU A 126 6.00 -5.13 2.16
N GLN A 127 5.68 -5.84 3.24
CA GLN A 127 4.30 -6.32 3.48
C GLN A 127 3.31 -5.16 3.69
N LEU A 128 3.75 -4.08 4.36
CA LEU A 128 2.92 -2.91 4.58
C LEU A 128 2.70 -2.15 3.26
N ALA A 129 3.72 -2.06 2.42
CA ALA A 129 3.62 -1.44 1.11
C ALA A 129 2.67 -2.22 0.18
N ILE A 130 2.72 -3.55 0.18
CA ILE A 130 1.76 -4.41 -0.55
C ILE A 130 0.34 -4.13 -0.08
N ASN A 131 0.13 -4.09 1.24
CA ASN A 131 -1.16 -3.82 1.85
C ASN A 131 -1.69 -2.41 1.60
N ALA A 132 -0.84 -1.39 1.50
CA ALA A 132 -1.30 -0.04 1.15
C ALA A 132 -1.58 0.09 -0.35
N SER A 133 -0.80 -0.59 -1.20
CA SER A 133 -0.87 -0.44 -2.66
C SER A 133 -2.21 -0.81 -3.28
N ARG A 134 -2.97 -1.74 -2.68
CA ARG A 134 -4.31 -2.13 -3.15
C ARG A 134 -5.28 -0.94 -3.21
N TYR A 135 -5.07 0.08 -2.40
CA TYR A 135 -5.91 1.27 -2.31
C TYR A 135 -5.38 2.46 -3.12
N LEU A 136 -4.25 2.33 -3.83
CA LEU A 136 -3.62 3.43 -4.56
C LEU A 136 -4.05 3.54 -6.03
N HIS A 137 -4.80 2.57 -6.57
CA HIS A 137 -5.19 2.56 -7.99
C HIS A 137 -5.97 3.79 -8.46
N SER A 138 -6.73 4.42 -7.56
CA SER A 138 -7.53 5.62 -7.84
C SER A 138 -6.72 6.91 -7.75
N ILE A 139 -5.50 6.87 -7.21
CA ILE A 139 -4.64 8.05 -7.08
C ILE A 139 -4.04 8.39 -8.44
N SER A 140 -4.04 9.68 -8.77
CA SER A 140 -3.31 10.20 -9.91
C SER A 140 -1.82 10.29 -9.55
N LEU A 141 -0.95 9.63 -10.32
CA LEU A 141 0.49 9.70 -10.06
C LEU A 141 1.03 11.13 -10.14
N GLY A 142 0.39 12.01 -10.91
CA GLY A 142 0.78 13.41 -11.00
C GLY A 142 0.41 14.27 -9.79
N THR A 143 -0.37 13.76 -8.83
CA THR A 143 -0.69 14.49 -7.58
C THR A 143 0.26 14.15 -6.44
N ILE A 144 1.20 13.22 -6.65
CA ILE A 144 2.23 12.89 -5.67
C ILE A 144 3.26 14.02 -5.70
N SER A 145 3.47 14.68 -4.56
CA SER A 145 4.44 15.76 -4.47
C SER A 145 5.88 15.24 -4.56
N ASP A 146 6.83 16.10 -4.93
CA ASP A 146 8.25 15.73 -4.96
C ASP A 146 8.75 15.30 -3.57
N ILE A 147 8.25 15.95 -2.52
CA ILE A 147 8.55 15.62 -1.12
C ILE A 147 8.05 14.20 -0.77
N ASP A 148 6.82 13.86 -1.16
CA ASP A 148 6.29 12.51 -0.93
C ASP A 148 7.05 11.47 -1.75
N SER A 149 7.41 11.80 -3.00
CA SER A 149 8.17 10.92 -3.89
C SER A 149 9.57 10.63 -3.33
N GLU A 150 10.26 11.65 -2.83
CA GLU A 150 11.54 11.51 -2.15
C GLU A 150 11.41 10.65 -0.89
N PHE A 151 10.38 10.89 -0.08
CA PHE A 151 10.14 10.13 1.14
C PHE A 151 9.81 8.65 0.86
N ILE A 152 8.98 8.35 -0.14
CA ILE A 152 8.66 6.97 -0.59
C ILE A 152 9.94 6.22 -1.01
N GLY A 153 10.86 6.91 -1.65
CA GLY A 153 12.09 6.34 -2.21
C GLY A 153 11.90 5.71 -3.60
N GLY A 154 12.97 5.72 -4.39
CA GLY A 154 12.92 5.35 -5.81
C GLY A 154 12.45 3.93 -6.10
N LEU A 155 12.79 2.95 -5.25
CA LEU A 155 12.37 1.55 -5.44
C LEU A 155 10.84 1.41 -5.35
N PHE A 156 10.23 1.97 -4.31
CA PHE A 156 8.79 1.87 -4.09
C PHE A 156 8.02 2.79 -5.02
N MET A 157 8.57 3.94 -5.39
CA MET A 157 7.96 4.79 -6.40
C MET A 157 7.92 4.08 -7.76
N LYS A 158 9.02 3.43 -8.17
CA LYS A 158 9.05 2.59 -9.37
C LYS A 158 7.98 1.50 -9.31
N ARG A 159 7.90 0.74 -8.20
CA ARG A 159 6.89 -0.32 -8.03
C ARG A 159 5.46 0.22 -8.20
N LEU A 160 5.15 1.38 -7.60
CA LEU A 160 3.86 2.03 -7.71
C LEU A 160 3.54 2.42 -9.16
N MET A 161 4.48 3.05 -9.87
CA MET A 161 4.32 3.41 -11.27
C MET A 161 4.09 2.19 -12.16
N PHE A 162 4.87 1.11 -11.97
CA PHE A 162 4.73 -0.13 -12.74
C PHE A 162 3.41 -0.85 -12.42
N MET A 163 2.87 -0.74 -11.21
CA MET A 163 1.53 -1.25 -10.90
C MET A 163 0.46 -0.51 -11.73
N HIS A 164 0.52 0.83 -11.81
CA HIS A 164 -0.43 1.65 -12.59
C HIS A 164 -0.30 1.41 -14.10
N LEU A 165 0.92 1.47 -14.62
CA LEU A 165 1.21 1.27 -16.05
C LEU A 165 0.97 -0.18 -16.48
N GLY A 166 1.37 -1.14 -15.65
CA GLY A 166 1.20 -2.56 -15.92
C GLY A 166 -0.27 -2.94 -16.02
N ARG A 167 -1.12 -2.40 -15.15
CA ARG A 167 -2.56 -2.68 -15.16
C ARG A 167 -3.26 -2.10 -16.40
N THR A 168 -2.95 -0.86 -16.77
CA THR A 168 -3.49 -0.24 -18.00
C THR A 168 -2.97 -0.92 -19.27
N HIS A 169 -1.70 -1.32 -19.30
CA HIS A 169 -1.13 -2.11 -20.38
C HIS A 169 -1.79 -3.50 -20.49
N ARG A 170 -2.07 -4.16 -19.36
CA ARG A 170 -2.75 -5.45 -19.35
C ARG A 170 -4.15 -5.37 -19.95
N LEU A 171 -4.92 -4.33 -19.63
CA LEU A 171 -6.24 -4.12 -20.24
C LEU A 171 -6.17 -4.09 -21.78
N ARG A 172 -5.16 -3.41 -22.33
CA ARG A 172 -4.91 -3.36 -23.77
C ARG A 172 -4.63 -4.74 -24.33
N SER A 173 -3.73 -5.49 -23.69
CA SER A 173 -3.37 -6.85 -24.13
C SER A 173 -4.52 -7.84 -24.08
N LEU A 174 -5.47 -7.66 -23.16
CA LEU A 174 -6.65 -8.53 -23.03
C LEU A 174 -7.77 -8.17 -24.02
N SER A 175 -7.74 -6.99 -24.61
CA SER A 175 -8.80 -6.46 -25.50
C SER A 175 -8.73 -7.03 -26.93
N ILE A 176 -8.37 -8.30 -27.09
CA ILE A 176 -8.30 -8.99 -28.38
C ILE A 176 -9.71 -9.10 -28.98
N PRO A 177 -9.90 -8.90 -30.29
CA PRO A 177 -11.18 -9.06 -30.97
C PRO A 177 -11.75 -10.49 -30.87
N PRO A 178 -13.07 -10.66 -30.99
CA PRO A 178 -13.70 -11.98 -31.05
C PRO A 178 -13.29 -12.73 -32.33
N ASP A 179 -13.24 -14.06 -32.23
CA ASP A 179 -12.93 -14.93 -33.37
C ASP A 179 -14.02 -14.87 -34.44
N ALA A 180 -13.58 -14.99 -35.69
CA ALA A 180 -14.47 -15.13 -36.83
C ALA A 180 -15.09 -16.54 -36.88
N HIS A 181 -16.38 -16.62 -37.21
CA HIS A 181 -17.04 -17.90 -37.47
C HIS A 181 -17.01 -18.25 -38.96
N PRO A 182 -17.20 -19.52 -39.35
CA PRO A 182 -17.34 -19.92 -40.76
C PRO A 182 -18.47 -19.16 -41.45
N HIS A 183 -18.33 -18.91 -42.76
CA HIS A 183 -19.34 -18.16 -43.53
C HIS A 183 -20.69 -18.89 -43.49
N THR A 184 -21.75 -18.15 -43.19
CA THR A 184 -23.14 -18.62 -43.30
C THR A 184 -23.87 -17.84 -44.40
N ASP A 185 -25.01 -18.35 -44.86
CA ASP A 185 -25.82 -17.71 -45.91
C ASP A 185 -26.27 -16.29 -45.54
N THR A 186 -26.29 -15.99 -44.25
CA THR A 186 -26.71 -14.70 -43.70
C THR A 186 -25.53 -13.86 -43.21
N CYS A 187 -24.37 -14.41 -42.89
CA CYS A 187 -23.26 -13.62 -42.35
C CYS A 187 -21.93 -14.00 -43.00
N GLY A 188 -21.32 -13.03 -43.68
CA GLY A 188 -20.06 -13.17 -44.38
C GLY A 188 -18.95 -12.28 -43.83
N LYS A 189 -17.90 -12.16 -44.63
CA LYS A 189 -16.67 -11.44 -44.25
C LYS A 189 -16.91 -9.95 -44.03
N ALA A 190 -17.90 -9.35 -44.69
CA ALA A 190 -18.20 -7.92 -44.57
C ALA A 190 -18.82 -7.60 -43.21
N GLU A 191 -19.81 -8.39 -42.80
CA GLU A 191 -20.49 -8.29 -41.51
C GLU A 191 -19.50 -8.53 -40.37
N GLN A 192 -18.70 -9.60 -40.45
CA GLN A 192 -17.68 -9.91 -39.44
C GLN A 192 -16.62 -8.79 -39.31
N LYS A 193 -16.20 -8.17 -40.43
CA LYS A 193 -15.31 -6.99 -40.39
C LYS A 193 -15.97 -5.79 -39.71
N SER A 194 -17.28 -5.61 -39.85
CA SER A 194 -18.03 -4.55 -39.15
C SER A 194 -17.99 -4.77 -37.63
N VAL A 195 -18.25 -6.01 -37.18
CA VAL A 195 -18.14 -6.39 -35.74
C VAL A 195 -16.73 -6.13 -35.21
N HIS A 196 -15.71 -6.54 -35.95
CA HIS A 196 -14.32 -6.30 -35.60
C HIS A 196 -14.02 -4.80 -35.44
N ARG A 197 -14.47 -3.95 -36.38
CA ARG A 197 -14.27 -2.50 -36.30
C ARG A 197 -14.99 -1.91 -35.08
N ALA A 198 -16.22 -2.34 -34.81
CA ALA A 198 -16.98 -1.87 -33.65
C ALA A 198 -16.31 -2.27 -32.33
N TRP A 199 -15.77 -3.49 -32.25
CA TRP A 199 -14.95 -3.95 -31.12
C TRP A 199 -13.70 -3.08 -30.93
N VAL A 200 -12.93 -2.85 -32.00
CA VAL A 200 -11.71 -2.03 -31.94
C VAL A 200 -12.04 -0.61 -31.46
N LEU A 201 -13.13 -0.02 -31.94
CA LEU A 201 -13.55 1.31 -31.51
C LEU A 201 -13.94 1.35 -30.02
N ALA A 202 -14.75 0.39 -29.57
CA ALA A 202 -15.19 0.34 -28.17
C ALA A 202 -14.04 0.06 -27.21
N THR A 203 -13.11 -0.82 -27.58
CA THR A 203 -11.90 -1.10 -26.79
C THR A 203 -10.93 0.07 -26.79
N ALA A 204 -10.75 0.78 -27.90
CA ALA A 204 -9.97 2.01 -27.93
C ALA A 204 -10.54 3.08 -26.99
N TYR A 205 -11.87 3.25 -26.93
CA TYR A 205 -12.51 4.15 -25.97
C TYR A 205 -12.22 3.75 -24.52
N ASN A 206 -12.28 2.45 -24.20
CA ASN A 206 -11.87 1.94 -22.89
C ASN A 206 -10.39 2.24 -22.60
N HIS A 207 -9.49 2.09 -23.58
CA HIS A 207 -8.06 2.33 -23.40
C HIS A 207 -7.71 3.80 -23.18
N LEU A 208 -8.46 4.72 -23.80
CA LEU A 208 -8.31 6.16 -23.61
C LEU A 208 -8.77 6.59 -22.21
N ASN A 209 -9.84 5.99 -21.70
CA ASN A 209 -10.39 6.28 -20.38
C ASN A 209 -9.90 5.34 -19.28
N ALA A 210 -8.95 4.46 -19.60
CA ALA A 210 -8.49 3.42 -18.70
C ALA A 210 -7.77 4.03 -17.51
N LYS A 211 -8.36 3.85 -16.34
CA LYS A 211 -7.69 4.09 -15.06
C LYS A 211 -7.32 2.76 -14.40
N PRO A 212 -6.26 2.70 -13.57
CA PRO A 212 -5.89 1.48 -12.86
C PRO A 212 -7.04 0.90 -12.00
N ASP A 213 -7.96 1.74 -11.52
CA ASP A 213 -9.13 1.36 -10.72
C ASP A 213 -10.35 0.93 -11.57
N THR A 214 -10.23 0.86 -12.90
CA THR A 214 -11.36 0.49 -13.78
C THR A 214 -11.93 -0.88 -13.40
N SER A 215 -13.23 -0.94 -13.10
CA SER A 215 -13.92 -2.17 -12.73
C SER A 215 -14.37 -2.98 -13.95
N SER A 216 -14.57 -4.28 -13.76
CA SER A 216 -15.18 -5.16 -14.77
C SER A 216 -16.57 -4.66 -15.19
N THR A 217 -17.33 -4.06 -14.27
CA THR A 217 -18.65 -3.51 -14.56
C THR A 217 -18.60 -2.34 -15.52
N THR A 218 -17.62 -1.44 -15.39
CA THR A 218 -17.43 -0.31 -16.33
C THR A 218 -17.06 -0.80 -17.72
N ILE A 219 -16.18 -1.81 -17.83
CA ILE A 219 -15.80 -2.43 -19.11
C ILE A 219 -17.00 -3.13 -19.76
N GLN A 220 -17.80 -3.86 -18.97
CA GLN A 220 -19.00 -4.51 -19.48
C GLN A 220 -20.01 -3.51 -19.99
N ALA A 221 -20.23 -2.41 -19.28
CA ALA A 221 -21.17 -1.36 -19.67
C ALA A 221 -20.80 -0.70 -21.00
N SER A 222 -19.50 -0.54 -21.30
CA SER A 222 -19.06 0.04 -22.58
C SER A 222 -19.14 -0.94 -23.75
N LEU A 223 -19.06 -2.25 -23.50
CA LEU A 223 -19.13 -3.29 -24.54
C LEU A 223 -20.54 -3.84 -24.79
N ALA A 224 -21.43 -3.76 -23.79
CA ALA A 224 -22.80 -4.28 -23.88
C ALA A 224 -23.63 -3.74 -25.07
N PRO A 225 -23.53 -2.44 -25.46
CA PRO A 225 -24.25 -1.91 -26.62
C PRO A 225 -23.89 -2.59 -27.94
N LEU A 226 -22.70 -3.20 -28.06
CA LEU A 226 -22.32 -3.95 -29.26
C LEU A 226 -23.19 -5.19 -29.46
N LEU A 227 -23.72 -5.79 -28.39
CA LEU A 227 -24.54 -6.99 -28.47
C LEU A 227 -25.95 -6.73 -29.01
N THR A 228 -26.49 -5.53 -28.76
CA THR A 228 -27.84 -5.16 -29.19
C THR A 228 -27.91 -4.81 -30.68
N GLN A 229 -26.78 -4.39 -31.26
CA GLN A 229 -26.68 -4.02 -32.68
C GLN A 229 -26.40 -5.22 -33.61
N LEU A 230 -26.10 -6.40 -33.05
CA LEU A 230 -25.79 -7.60 -33.83
C LEU A 230 -27.04 -8.42 -34.10
N TRP A 231 -27.31 -8.73 -35.36
CA TRP A 231 -28.41 -9.58 -35.80
C TRP A 231 -27.98 -11.05 -36.02
N CYS A 232 -26.72 -11.29 -36.39
CA CYS A 232 -26.17 -12.65 -36.53
C CYS A 232 -25.99 -13.31 -35.14
N PRO A 233 -26.61 -14.49 -34.89
CA PRO A 233 -26.54 -15.16 -33.59
C PRO A 233 -25.13 -15.67 -33.27
N ASP A 234 -24.36 -16.09 -34.27
CA ASP A 234 -23.00 -16.62 -34.07
C ASP A 234 -22.00 -15.50 -33.73
N CYS A 235 -22.06 -14.35 -34.43
CA CYS A 235 -21.33 -13.14 -34.06
C CYS A 235 -21.68 -12.68 -32.64
N ARG A 236 -22.97 -12.70 -32.28
CA ARG A 236 -23.41 -12.33 -30.93
C ARG A 236 -22.82 -13.28 -29.88
N ARG A 237 -22.86 -14.59 -30.12
CA ARG A 237 -22.30 -15.60 -29.20
C ARG A 237 -20.78 -15.43 -29.05
N ALA A 238 -20.05 -15.31 -30.16
CA ALA A 238 -18.61 -15.09 -30.14
C ALA A 238 -18.23 -13.81 -29.37
N LEU A 239 -18.99 -12.73 -29.57
CA LEU A 239 -18.78 -11.48 -28.84
C LEU A 239 -19.11 -11.63 -27.34
N GLN A 240 -20.19 -12.30 -26.96
CA GLN A 240 -20.54 -12.57 -25.56
C GLN A 240 -19.44 -13.37 -24.86
N THR A 241 -18.97 -14.45 -25.50
CA THR A 241 -17.87 -15.25 -24.99
C THR A 241 -16.61 -14.41 -24.81
N ARG A 242 -16.26 -13.57 -25.80
CA ARG A 242 -15.09 -12.70 -25.72
C ARG A 242 -15.19 -11.67 -24.59
N ILE A 243 -16.35 -11.05 -24.40
CA ILE A 243 -16.60 -10.14 -23.28
C ILE A 243 -16.44 -10.89 -21.95
N ALA A 244 -17.05 -12.07 -21.80
CA ALA A 244 -16.93 -12.86 -20.57
C ALA A 244 -15.47 -13.25 -20.24
N THR A 245 -14.70 -13.69 -21.25
CA THR A 245 -13.27 -13.98 -21.10
C THR A 245 -12.49 -12.73 -20.68
N LEU A 246 -12.68 -11.59 -21.37
CA LEU A 246 -12.04 -10.33 -21.02
C LEU A 246 -12.31 -9.91 -19.57
N LEU A 247 -13.56 -10.02 -19.11
CA LEU A 247 -13.94 -9.65 -17.74
C LEU A 247 -13.33 -10.58 -16.69
N THR A 248 -13.25 -11.87 -17.00
CA THR A 248 -12.63 -12.89 -16.14
C THR A 248 -11.13 -12.65 -16.02
N ASP A 249 -10.45 -12.47 -17.15
CA ASP A 249 -9.01 -12.20 -17.19
C ASP A 249 -8.68 -10.88 -16.50
N TRP A 250 -9.50 -9.84 -16.70
CA TRP A 250 -9.33 -8.53 -16.05
C TRP A 250 -9.47 -8.61 -14.54
N ALA A 251 -10.42 -9.40 -14.04
CA ALA A 251 -10.61 -9.60 -12.61
C ALA A 251 -9.40 -10.28 -11.95
N ALA A 252 -8.69 -11.14 -12.70
CA ALA A 252 -7.49 -11.85 -12.25
C ALA A 252 -6.20 -11.02 -12.31
N VAL A 253 -6.20 -9.85 -12.98
CA VAL A 253 -5.01 -8.98 -13.04
C VAL A 253 -4.63 -8.51 -11.64
N LYS A 254 -3.33 -8.65 -11.29
CA LYS A 254 -2.73 -8.22 -10.01
C LYS A 254 -3.14 -6.77 -9.66
N LYS A 255 -3.46 -6.55 -8.38
CA LYS A 255 -3.91 -5.27 -7.80
C LYS A 255 -2.96 -4.76 -6.72
N THR A 256 -1.72 -5.19 -6.73
CA THR A 256 -0.72 -4.79 -5.74
C THR A 256 0.65 -4.72 -6.41
N ILE A 257 1.58 -4.01 -5.77
CA ILE A 257 2.99 -4.00 -6.17
C ILE A 257 3.61 -5.40 -6.13
#